data_AF-A0A1V5WVX0-F1
#
_entry.id   AF-A0A1V5WVX0-F1
#
_cell.length_a   1.000
_cell.length_b   1.000
_cell.length_c   1.000
_cell.angle_alpha   90.00
_cell.angle_beta   90.00
_cell.angle_gamma   90.00
#
_symmetry.space_group_name_H-M   'P 1'
#
loop_
_entity.id
_entity.type
_entity.pdbx_description
1 polymer ?
#
loop_
_entity_poly.entity_id
_entity_poly.type
_entity_poly.pdbx_seq_one_letter_code
_entity_poly.pdbx_strand_id
1 'polypeptide(L)' 'MATESEVKEAIKVILSDEKAYKTSLNYAVDYCKAALVMTGHELAIQCLYILNNIQHWRNPNAKDVRIVLKAFVKENRL' A
#
# COMPACT_ATOMS: atom_id res chain seq x y z
N MET A 1 15.59 1.38 4.94
CA MET A 1 15.08 0.38 3.99
C MET A 1 13.78 -0.13 4.53
N ALA A 2 12.72 -0.13 3.72
CA ALA A 2 11.44 -0.67 4.15
C ALA A 2 11.47 -2.18 3.89
N THR A 3 11.15 -2.97 4.90
CA THR A 3 11.06 -4.43 4.80
C THR A 3 9.68 -4.83 4.26
N GLU A 4 9.57 -6.06 3.74
CA GLU A 4 8.25 -6.60 3.33
C GLU A 4 7.25 -6.63 4.49
N SER A 5 7.73 -6.88 5.71
CA SER A 5 6.89 -6.87 6.91
C SER A 5 6.31 -5.48 7.16
N GLU A 6 7.13 -4.42 7.10
CA GLU A 6 6.66 -3.04 7.27
C GLU A 6 5.66 -2.64 6.19
N VAL A 7 5.87 -3.07 4.94
CA VAL A 7 4.92 -2.86 3.85
C VAL A 7 3.59 -3.58 4.13
N LYS A 8 3.63 -4.84 4.56
CA LYS A 8 2.43 -5.62 4.88
C LYS A 8 1.65 -5.03 6.05
N GLU A 9 2.33 -4.50 7.07
CA GLU A 9 1.67 -3.75 8.15
C GLU A 9 1.04 -2.44 7.64
N ALA A 10 1.74 -1.68 6.80
CA ALA A 10 1.18 -0.48 6.18
C ALA A 10 -0.07 -0.79 5.32
N ILE A 11 -0.07 -1.91 4.60
CA ILE A 11 -1.22 -2.39 3.84
C ILE A 11 -2.39 -2.75 4.76
N LYS A 12 -2.14 -3.39 5.91
CA LYS A 12 -3.20 -3.68 6.90
C LYS A 12 -3.84 -2.40 7.45
N VAL A 13 -3.08 -1.31 7.59
CA VAL A 13 -3.64 0.01 7.96
C VAL A 13 -4.58 0.57 6.88
N ILE A 14 -4.29 0.33 5.59
CA ILE A 14 -5.23 0.66 4.51
C ILE A 14 -6.50 -0.18 4.65
N LEU A 15 -6.34 -1.50 4.84
CA LEU A 15 -7.45 -2.44 4.92
C LEU A 15 -8.30 -2.25 6.18
N SER A 16 -7.80 -1.64 7.25
CA SER A 16 -8.63 -1.39 8.43
C SER A 16 -9.60 -0.21 8.27
N ASP A 17 -9.44 0.63 7.25
CA ASP A 17 -10.32 1.77 6.98
C ASP A 17 -11.50 1.39 6.08
N GLU A 18 -12.34 0.47 6.55
CA GLU A 18 -13.49 -0.05 5.81
C GLU A 18 -14.48 1.05 5.38
N LYS A 19 -14.55 2.16 6.13
CA LYS A 19 -15.41 3.31 5.79
C LYS A 19 -15.00 3.95 4.46
N ALA A 20 -13.71 3.93 4.15
CA ALA A 20 -13.17 4.50 2.92
C ALA A 20 -13.29 3.56 1.71
N TYR A 21 -13.68 2.30 1.89
CA TYR A 21 -13.75 1.30 0.80
C TYR A 21 -14.68 1.72 -0.33
N LYS A 22 -15.83 2.35 -0.03
CA LYS A 22 -16.78 2.78 -1.07
C LYS A 22 -16.41 4.13 -1.70
N THR A 23 -15.31 4.74 -1.26
CA THR A 23 -14.91 6.09 -1.68
C THR A 23 -13.44 6.10 -2.10
N SER A 24 -12.56 6.56 -1.23
CA SER A 24 -11.14 6.81 -1.53
C SER A 24 -10.27 5.55 -1.60
N LEU A 25 -10.78 4.38 -1.22
CA LEU A 25 -10.06 3.10 -1.28
C LEU A 25 -10.68 2.07 -2.24
N ASN A 26 -11.72 2.41 -3.02
CA ASN A 26 -12.49 1.45 -3.82
C ASN A 26 -11.63 0.46 -4.61
N TYR A 27 -10.73 0.97 -5.45
CA TYR A 27 -9.84 0.12 -6.23
C TYR A 27 -8.60 -0.33 -5.44
N ALA A 28 -8.21 0.39 -4.39
CA ALA A 28 -7.01 0.09 -3.60
C ALA A 28 -7.13 -1.24 -2.84
N VAL A 29 -8.34 -1.64 -2.43
CA VAL A 29 -8.57 -2.83 -1.60
C VAL A 29 -8.08 -4.10 -2.28
N ASP A 30 -8.41 -4.31 -3.55
CA ASP A 30 -8.00 -5.53 -4.26
C ASP A 30 -6.49 -5.57 -4.50
N TYR A 31 -5.89 -4.42 -4.80
CA TYR A 31 -4.44 -4.33 -4.90
C TYR A 31 -3.74 -4.66 -3.57
N CYS A 32 -4.30 -4.17 -2.45
CA CYS A 32 -3.82 -4.44 -1.10
C CYS A 32 -3.90 -5.93 -0.76
N LYS A 33 -5.01 -6.60 -1.05
CA LYS A 33 -5.18 -8.04 -0.78
C LYS A 33 -4.18 -8.88 -1.57
N ALA A 34 -4.00 -8.58 -2.85
CA ALA A 34 -3.02 -9.27 -3.68
C ALA A 34 -1.58 -9.06 -3.16
N ALA A 35 -1.23 -7.85 -2.73
CA ALA A 35 0.09 -7.54 -2.20
C ALA A 35 0.48 -8.37 -0.97
N LEU A 36 -0.48 -8.81 -0.13
CA LEU A 36 -0.17 -9.54 1.11
C LEU A 36 0.53 -10.88 0.88
N VAL A 37 0.33 -11.51 -0.28
CA VAL A 37 0.96 -12.78 -0.65
C VAL A 37 2.14 -12.62 -1.60
N MET A 38 2.42 -11.39 -2.06
CA MET A 38 3.54 -11.08 -2.94
C MET A 38 4.82 -10.78 -2.14
N THR A 39 5.95 -10.87 -2.82
CA THR A 39 7.30 -10.62 -2.28
C THR A 39 8.18 -9.90 -3.31
N GLY A 40 9.28 -9.28 -2.87
CA GLY A 40 10.31 -8.69 -3.72
C GLY A 40 9.77 -7.75 -4.80
N HIS A 41 10.21 -7.95 -6.04
CA HIS A 41 9.86 -7.10 -7.19
C HIS A 41 8.35 -7.06 -7.45
N GLU A 42 7.64 -8.18 -7.35
CA GLU A 42 6.19 -8.23 -7.56
C GLU A 42 5.44 -7.38 -6.52
N LEU A 43 5.85 -7.48 -5.25
CA LEU A 43 5.32 -6.63 -4.18
C LEU A 43 5.59 -5.14 -4.48
N ALA A 44 6.77 -4.81 -5.03
CA ALA A 44 7.14 -3.44 -5.36
C ALA A 44 6.26 -2.87 -6.49
N ILE A 45 5.98 -3.65 -7.52
CA ILE A 45 5.03 -3.29 -8.57
C ILE A 45 3.63 -3.09 -7.98
N GLN A 46 3.20 -3.98 -7.09
CA GLN A 46 1.89 -3.87 -6.45
C GLN A 46 1.76 -2.61 -5.58
N CYS A 47 2.82 -2.23 -4.87
CA CYS A 47 2.89 -0.99 -4.12
C CYS A 47 2.68 0.26 -5.00
N LEU A 48 3.13 0.25 -6.27
CA LEU A 48 2.86 1.35 -7.21
C LEU A 48 1.37 1.50 -7.52
N TYR A 49 0.68 0.38 -7.77
CA TYR A 49 -0.78 0.39 -7.98
C TYR A 49 -1.52 0.89 -6.75
N ILE A 50 -1.12 0.46 -5.56
CA ILE A 50 -1.70 0.94 -4.30
C ILE A 50 -1.48 2.45 -4.16
N LEU A 51 -0.24 2.93 -4.31
CA LEU A 51 0.11 4.35 -4.22
C LEU A 51 -0.71 5.23 -5.17
N ASN A 52 -0.97 4.75 -6.39
CA ASN A 52 -1.78 5.46 -7.37
C ASN A 52 -3.26 5.56 -6.94
N ASN A 53 -3.78 4.58 -6.21
CA ASN A 53 -5.19 4.54 -5.80
C ASN A 53 -5.46 5.18 -4.44
N ILE A 54 -4.44 5.44 -3.61
CA ILE A 54 -4.62 6.06 -2.28
C ILE A 54 -4.25 7.56 -2.24
N GLN A 55 -4.13 8.22 -3.38
CA GLN A 55 -3.71 9.62 -3.48
C GLN A 55 -4.62 10.57 -2.68
N HIS A 56 -5.92 10.30 -2.69
CA HIS A 56 -6.94 11.11 -2.00
C HIS A 56 -7.38 10.53 -0.66
N TRP A 57 -6.78 9.44 -0.21
CA TRP A 57 -7.10 8.83 1.08
C TRP A 57 -6.58 9.71 2.24
N ARG A 58 -7.51 10.16 3.10
CA ARG A 58 -7.29 11.16 4.17
C ARG A 58 -7.20 10.56 5.59
N ASN A 59 -6.88 9.28 5.71
CA ASN A 59 -6.67 8.65 7.01
C ASN A 59 -5.49 9.32 7.75
N PRO A 60 -5.52 9.45 9.09
CA PRO A 60 -4.42 10.00 9.87
C PRO A 60 -3.05 9.34 9.56
N ASN A 61 -3.04 8.04 9.26
CA ASN A 61 -1.83 7.27 8.98
C ASN A 61 -1.44 7.27 7.49
N ALA A 62 -2.22 7.92 6.61
CA ALA A 62 -2.01 7.83 5.17
C ALA A 62 -0.65 8.38 4.71
N LYS A 63 -0.10 9.38 5.42
CA LYS A 63 1.24 9.91 5.15
C LYS A 63 2.31 8.84 5.37
N ASP A 64 2.25 8.16 6.51
CA ASP A 64 3.26 7.17 6.91
C ASP A 64 3.18 5.93 6.01
N VAL A 65 1.97 5.48 5.68
CA VAL A 65 1.75 4.41 4.69
C VAL A 65 2.42 4.77 3.36
N ARG A 66 2.19 5.99 2.83
CA ARG A 66 2.79 6.42 1.56
C ARG A 66 4.31 6.47 1.63
N ILE A 67 4.90 6.83 2.78
CA ILE A 67 6.36 6.83 2.97
C ILE A 67 6.91 5.41 2.87
N VAL A 68 6.31 4.46 3.61
CA VAL A 68 6.74 3.05 3.61
C VAL A 68 6.65 2.44 2.22
N LEU A 69 5.51 2.60 1.54
CA LEU A 69 5.32 2.05 0.19
C LEU A 69 6.32 2.65 -0.82
N LYS A 70 6.55 3.98 -0.79
CA LYS A 70 7.50 4.64 -1.69
C LYS A 70 8.95 4.18 -1.44
N ALA A 71 9.33 3.98 -0.18
CA ALA A 71 10.65 3.50 0.18
C ALA A 71 10.87 2.08 -0.38
N PHE A 72 9.92 1.18 -0.18
CA PHE A 72 10.00 -0.19 -0.68
C PHE A 72 10.10 -0.25 -2.22
N VAL A 73 9.26 0.54 -2.91
CA VAL A 73 9.30 0.65 -4.38
C VAL A 73 10.67 1.09 -4.88
N LYS A 74 11.25 2.13 -4.27
CA LYS A 74 12.56 2.66 -4.68
C LYS A 74 13.65 1.60 -4.63
N GLU A 75 13.56 0.68 -3.67
CA GLU A 75 14.58 -0.33 -3.40
C GLU A 75 14.43 -1.58 -4.29
N ASN A 76 13.21 -1.88 -4.76
CA ASN A 76 12.88 -3.18 -5.37
C ASN A 76 12.36 -3.09 -6.81
N ARG A 77 12.44 -1.92 -7.47
CA ARG A 77 11.93 -1.73 -8.85
C ARG A 77 12.92 -2.15 -9.96
N LEU A 78 14.06 -2.73 -9.60
CA LEU A 78 15.02 -3.25 -10.56
C LEU A 78 14.68 -4.70 -10.94
#